data_AF-A0A8J8EMP1-F1
#
_entry.id   AF-A0A8J8EMP1-F1
#
_cell.length_a   1.000
_cell.length_b   1.000
_cell.length_c   1.000
_cell.angle_alpha   90.00
_cell.angle_beta   90.00
_cell.angle_gamma   90.00
#
_symmetry.space_group_name_H-M   'P 1'
#
loop_
_entity.id
_entity.type
_entity.pdbx_description
1 polymer ?
#
loop_
_entity_poly.entity_id
_entity_poly.type
_entity_poly.pdbx_seq_one_letter_code
_entity_poly.pdbx_strand_id
1 'polypeptide(L)'
;ALMSVEYKRHITKALRSFVNFLKSRGVITREQHLDLKEIIWTKPVQPRKVNVSDEQIRAALEYYEQKDAILAAIYKALVYSGLRLRAVVELFNEYDPAKLILPPEHKNIAKYPLHRHKGQKKAFYAYLPRDFALSELEQLPLDYEHVKNRLRVKLRAVRNTEKSVQFSASAV
;
A
#
# COMPACT_ATOMS: atom_id res chain seq x y z
N ALA A 1 34.58 -12.27 7.04
CA ALA A 1 33.86 -12.73 8.24
C ALA A 1 32.33 -12.68 8.10
N LEU A 2 31.68 -11.53 7.84
CA LEU A 2 30.20 -11.48 7.75
C LEU A 2 29.62 -11.83 6.38
N MET A 3 30.37 -11.63 5.28
CA MET A 3 29.91 -12.01 3.93
C MET A 3 29.83 -13.53 3.71
N SER A 4 30.62 -14.30 4.45
CA SER A 4 30.68 -15.77 4.34
C SER A 4 29.50 -16.48 5.02
N VAL A 5 28.62 -15.75 5.71
CA VAL A 5 27.53 -16.31 6.54
C VAL A 5 26.12 -15.97 5.98
N GLU A 6 26.05 -15.41 4.77
CA GLU A 6 24.78 -15.12 4.05
C GLU A 6 23.67 -14.48 4.92
N TYR A 7 24.02 -13.45 5.70
CA TYR A 7 23.07 -12.81 6.62
C TYR A 7 21.88 -12.17 5.89
N LYS A 8 20.70 -12.33 6.49
CA LYS A 8 19.46 -11.69 6.03
C LYS A 8 19.58 -10.16 6.12
N ARG A 9 19.14 -9.45 5.07
CA ARG A 9 19.24 -7.98 4.93
C ARG A 9 18.74 -7.18 6.16
N HIS A 10 17.69 -7.64 6.83
CA HIS A 10 17.16 -6.92 8.01
C HIS A 10 18.16 -6.92 9.18
N ILE A 11 18.96 -7.98 9.34
CA ILE A 11 20.02 -8.07 10.34
C ILE A 11 21.13 -7.06 10.01
N THR A 12 21.58 -7.02 8.76
CA THR A 12 22.56 -6.03 8.29
C THR A 12 22.11 -4.58 8.56
N LYS A 13 20.83 -4.28 8.31
CA LYS A 13 20.26 -2.96 8.60
C LYS A 13 20.20 -2.67 10.10
N ALA A 14 19.83 -3.65 10.92
CA ALA A 14 19.80 -3.52 12.37
C ALA A 14 21.21 -3.23 12.92
N LEU A 15 22.22 -3.97 12.49
CA LEU A 15 23.62 -3.75 12.85
C LEU A 15 24.11 -2.36 12.44
N ARG A 16 23.80 -1.90 11.21
CA ARG A 16 24.11 -0.53 10.79
C ARG A 16 23.42 0.52 11.66
N SER A 17 22.17 0.29 12.04
CA SER A 17 21.44 1.18 12.95
C SER A 17 22.09 1.22 14.33
N PHE A 18 22.54 0.07 14.84
CA PHE A 18 23.23 -0.04 16.12
C PHE A 18 24.60 0.66 16.09
N VAL A 19 25.40 0.45 15.04
CA VAL A 19 26.69 1.14 14.86
C VAL A 19 26.52 2.66 14.73
N ASN A 20 25.47 3.12 14.03
CA ASN A 20 25.11 4.54 14.01
C ASN A 20 24.76 5.07 15.41
N PHE A 21 24.03 4.28 16.20
CA PHE A 21 23.68 4.63 17.59
C PHE A 21 24.92 4.72 18.49
N LEU A 22 25.85 3.77 18.41
CA LEU A 22 27.10 3.81 19.18
C LEU A 22 27.91 5.08 18.87
N LYS A 23 28.01 5.43 17.59
CA LYS A 23 28.66 6.68 17.17
C LYS A 23 27.92 7.90 17.71
N SER A 24 26.59 7.95 17.61
CA SER A 24 25.82 9.12 18.08
C SER A 24 25.85 9.29 19.60
N ARG A 25 26.19 8.24 20.34
CA ARG A 25 26.43 8.27 21.78
C ARG A 25 27.90 8.51 22.17
N GLY A 26 28.80 8.65 21.20
CA GLY A 26 30.23 8.86 21.45
C GLY A 26 30.96 7.61 21.96
N VAL A 27 30.34 6.43 21.88
CA VAL A 27 30.95 5.16 22.34
C VAL A 27 32.05 4.69 21.38
N ILE A 28 31.92 5.02 20.10
CA ILE A 28 32.91 4.72 19.06
C ILE A 28 33.30 5.99 18.31
N THR A 29 34.53 6.00 17.78
CA THR A 29 35.04 7.10 16.96
C THR A 29 34.43 7.09 15.55
N ARG A 30 34.66 8.17 14.80
CA ARG A 30 34.27 8.25 13.39
C ARG A 30 34.97 7.20 12.53
N GLU A 31 36.23 6.90 12.81
CA GLU A 31 37.03 5.91 12.07
C GLU A 31 36.46 4.51 12.29
N GLN A 32 36.29 4.10 13.55
CA GLN A 32 35.65 2.83 13.91
C GLN A 32 34.26 2.66 13.28
N HIS A 33 33.49 3.75 13.18
CA HIS A 33 32.19 3.75 12.51
C HIS A 33 32.28 3.47 11.01
N LEU A 34 33.29 4.00 10.33
CA LEU A 34 33.51 3.79 8.90
C LEU A 34 33.97 2.35 8.63
N ASP A 35 34.93 1.86 9.41
CA ASP A 35 35.44 0.48 9.31
C ASP A 35 34.32 -0.53 9.51
N LEU A 36 33.51 -0.36 10.55
CA LEU A 36 32.35 -1.22 10.82
C LEU A 36 31.31 -1.14 9.69
N LYS A 37 31.10 0.04 9.09
CA LYS A 37 30.18 0.17 7.95
C LYS A 37 30.69 -0.57 6.71
N GLU A 38 31.99 -0.57 6.46
CA GLU A 38 32.61 -1.31 5.36
C GLU A 38 32.43 -2.82 5.56
N ILE A 39 32.67 -3.30 6.78
CA ILE A 39 32.48 -4.71 7.16
C ILE A 39 31.00 -5.12 7.06
N ILE A 40 30.08 -4.26 7.49
CA ILE A 40 28.62 -4.50 7.43
C ILE A 40 28.09 -4.11 6.05
N TRP A 41 28.50 -4.84 5.02
CA TRP A 41 28.08 -4.58 3.64
C TRP A 41 26.57 -4.78 3.45
N THR A 42 25.89 -3.82 2.82
CA THR A 42 24.47 -3.94 2.46
C THR A 42 24.33 -4.09 0.96
N LYS A 43 23.79 -5.24 0.51
CA LYS A 43 23.49 -5.45 -0.92
C LYS A 43 22.58 -4.32 -1.44
N PRO A 44 22.95 -3.61 -2.52
CA PRO A 44 22.08 -2.62 -3.14
C PRO A 44 20.81 -3.30 -3.64
N VAL A 45 19.69 -2.59 -3.59
CA VAL A 45 18.39 -3.12 -4.02
C VAL A 45 17.78 -2.16 -5.01
N GLN A 46 17.36 -2.69 -6.14
CA GLN A 46 16.61 -1.93 -7.12
C GLN A 46 15.13 -1.87 -6.74
N PRO A 47 14.43 -0.77 -7.05
CA PRO A 47 12.97 -0.73 -6.93
C PRO A 47 12.35 -1.85 -7.75
N ARG A 48 11.40 -2.58 -7.15
CA ARG A 48 10.59 -3.52 -7.93
C ARG A 48 9.68 -2.70 -8.84
N LYS A 49 9.91 -2.79 -10.15
CA LYS A 49 8.98 -2.23 -11.15
C LYS A 49 7.80 -3.19 -11.27
N VAL A 50 6.64 -2.77 -10.77
CA VAL A 50 5.37 -3.49 -10.97
C VAL A 50 4.49 -2.54 -11.75
N ASN A 51 4.26 -2.86 -13.02
CA ASN A 51 3.30 -2.17 -13.86
C ASN A 51 2.06 -3.06 -13.93
N VAL A 52 0.91 -2.50 -13.55
CA VAL A 52 -0.38 -3.18 -13.66
C VAL A 52 -1.06 -2.62 -14.89
N SER A 53 -1.52 -3.48 -15.79
CA SER A 53 -2.23 -3.03 -17.00
C SER A 53 -3.69 -2.70 -16.71
N ASP A 54 -4.31 -1.91 -17.57
CA ASP A 54 -5.72 -1.55 -17.42
C ASP A 54 -6.63 -2.79 -17.48
N GLU A 55 -6.28 -3.80 -18.28
CA GLU A 55 -7.02 -5.08 -18.33
C GLU A 55 -6.95 -5.81 -17.00
N GLN A 56 -5.80 -5.81 -16.32
CA GLN A 56 -5.65 -6.40 -15.00
C GLN A 56 -6.45 -5.64 -13.94
N ILE A 57 -6.54 -4.31 -14.05
CA ILE A 57 -7.35 -3.48 -13.15
C ILE A 57 -8.84 -3.83 -13.34
N ARG A 58 -9.32 -3.89 -14.59
CA ARG A 58 -10.72 -4.24 -14.89
C ARG A 58 -11.07 -5.66 -14.47
N ALA A 59 -10.21 -6.64 -14.75
CA ALA A 59 -10.42 -8.03 -14.33
C ALA A 59 -10.44 -8.18 -12.81
N ALA A 60 -9.63 -7.41 -12.08
CA ALA A 60 -9.66 -7.41 -10.62
C ALA A 60 -10.96 -6.78 -10.08
N LEU A 61 -11.45 -5.70 -10.71
CA LEU A 61 -12.73 -5.10 -10.34
C LEU A 61 -13.88 -6.09 -10.53
N GLU A 62 -13.98 -6.73 -11.70
CA GLU A 62 -15.01 -7.72 -12.00
C GLU A 62 -15.04 -8.86 -10.98
N TYR A 63 -13.85 -9.36 -10.59
CA TYR A 63 -13.73 -10.38 -9.55
C TYR A 63 -14.31 -9.92 -8.20
N TYR A 64 -14.08 -8.67 -7.80
CA TYR A 64 -14.61 -8.16 -6.53
C TYR A 64 -16.11 -7.89 -6.60
N GLU A 65 -16.61 -7.37 -7.72
CA GLU A 65 -18.04 -7.15 -7.92
C GLU A 65 -18.84 -8.47 -7.83
N GLN A 66 -18.29 -9.57 -8.33
CA GLN A 66 -18.90 -10.90 -8.20
C GLN A 66 -18.81 -11.48 -6.78
N LYS A 67 -17.80 -11.07 -6.00
CA LYS A 67 -17.48 -11.68 -4.71
C LYS A 67 -18.11 -10.96 -3.53
N ASP A 68 -17.96 -9.64 -3.48
CA ASP A 68 -18.32 -8.82 -2.33
C ASP A 68 -18.34 -7.34 -2.74
N ALA A 69 -19.53 -6.74 -2.75
CA ALA A 69 -19.73 -5.34 -3.13
C ALA A 69 -18.90 -4.36 -2.27
N ILE A 70 -18.68 -4.67 -0.98
CA ILE A 70 -17.86 -3.84 -0.10
C ILE A 70 -16.39 -3.88 -0.55
N LEU A 71 -15.87 -5.06 -0.92
CA LEU A 71 -14.51 -5.17 -1.45
C LEU A 71 -14.38 -4.45 -2.79
N ALA A 72 -15.41 -4.49 -3.65
CA ALA A 72 -15.44 -3.75 -4.89
C ALA A 72 -15.38 -2.24 -4.65
N ALA A 73 -16.17 -1.70 -3.71
CA ALA A 73 -16.15 -0.29 -3.34
C ALA A 73 -14.77 0.13 -2.78
N ILE A 74 -14.16 -0.67 -1.90
CA ILE A 74 -12.80 -0.40 -1.38
C ILE A 74 -11.77 -0.43 -2.52
N TYR A 75 -11.89 -1.37 -3.45
CA TYR A 75 -11.00 -1.46 -4.61
C TYR A 75 -11.14 -0.25 -5.54
N LYS A 76 -12.38 0.16 -5.85
CA LYS A 76 -12.66 1.39 -6.61
C LYS A 76 -12.04 2.61 -5.95
N ALA A 77 -12.26 2.79 -4.64
CA ALA A 77 -11.68 3.90 -3.88
C ALA A 77 -10.14 3.92 -3.95
N LEU A 78 -9.48 2.75 -3.88
CA LEU A 78 -8.03 2.64 -4.07
C LEU A 78 -7.58 3.09 -5.46
N VAL A 79 -8.22 2.59 -6.51
CA VAL A 79 -7.86 2.88 -7.90
C VAL A 79 -8.10 4.35 -8.24
N TYR A 80 -9.23 4.90 -7.81
CA TYR A 80 -9.59 6.30 -8.07
C TYR A 80 -8.70 7.29 -7.33
N SER A 81 -8.48 7.07 -6.03
CA SER A 81 -7.79 8.05 -5.19
C SER A 81 -6.27 7.92 -5.19
N GLY A 82 -5.74 6.76 -5.60
CA GLY A 82 -4.31 6.44 -5.48
C GLY A 82 -3.82 6.39 -4.01
N LEU A 83 -4.73 6.35 -3.03
CA LEU A 83 -4.39 6.27 -1.62
C LEU A 83 -3.79 4.92 -1.26
N ARG A 84 -3.07 4.88 -0.14
CA ARG A 84 -2.67 3.60 0.45
C ARG A 84 -3.88 2.95 1.09
N LEU A 85 -3.93 1.61 1.05
CA LEU A 85 -5.02 0.83 1.64
C LEU A 85 -5.40 1.28 3.05
N ARG A 86 -4.44 1.57 3.91
CA ARG A 86 -4.74 2.06 5.26
C ARG A 86 -5.57 3.35 5.26
N ALA A 87 -5.20 4.32 4.42
CA ALA A 87 -5.93 5.58 4.32
C ALA A 87 -7.33 5.40 3.71
N VAL A 88 -7.50 4.41 2.82
CA VAL A 88 -8.84 4.03 2.31
C VAL A 88 -9.67 3.36 3.41
N VAL A 89 -9.10 2.42 4.16
CA VAL A 89 -9.81 1.80 5.31
C VAL A 89 -10.23 2.86 6.34
N GLU A 90 -9.36 3.82 6.63
CA GLU A 90 -9.69 4.97 7.49
C GLU A 90 -10.79 5.85 6.89
N LEU A 91 -10.74 6.13 5.57
CA LEU A 91 -11.80 6.86 4.86
C LEU A 91 -13.18 6.22 5.08
N PHE A 92 -13.31 4.91 4.90
CA PHE A 92 -14.58 4.20 5.10
C PHE A 92 -14.98 4.15 6.58
N ASN A 93 -14.05 3.97 7.51
CA ASN A 93 -14.37 3.94 8.95
C ASN A 93 -14.90 5.28 9.49
N GLU A 94 -14.41 6.39 8.93
CA GLU A 94 -14.69 7.74 9.41
C GLU A 94 -15.54 8.56 8.43
N TYR A 95 -16.12 7.90 7.43
CA TYR A 95 -16.87 8.59 6.40
C TYR A 95 -18.06 9.32 7.00
N ASP A 96 -18.18 10.59 6.64
CA ASP A 96 -19.27 11.46 7.01
C ASP A 96 -19.69 12.25 5.75
N PRO A 97 -20.88 12.00 5.19
CA PRO A 97 -21.36 12.70 4.00
C PRO A 97 -21.30 14.22 4.11
N ALA A 98 -21.45 14.78 5.31
CA ALA A 98 -21.40 16.23 5.52
C ALA A 98 -20.01 16.85 5.27
N LYS A 99 -18.95 16.02 5.34
CA LYS A 99 -17.56 16.44 5.04
C LYS A 99 -17.20 16.27 3.57
N LEU A 100 -18.06 15.67 2.75
CA LEU A 100 -17.82 15.48 1.34
C LEU A 100 -17.87 16.84 0.63
N ILE A 101 -16.78 17.22 -0.03
CA ILE A 101 -16.71 18.48 -0.76
C ILE A 101 -16.95 18.18 -2.24
N LEU A 102 -17.96 18.85 -2.79
CA LEU A 102 -18.32 18.79 -4.21
C LEU A 102 -17.95 20.13 -4.87
N PRO A 103 -16.78 20.25 -5.52
CA PRO A 103 -16.35 21.51 -6.12
C PRO A 103 -17.29 21.92 -7.26
N PRO A 104 -17.86 23.16 -7.25
CA PRO A 104 -18.78 23.60 -8.30
C PRO A 104 -18.18 23.57 -9.71
N GLU A 105 -16.88 23.85 -9.82
CA GLU A 105 -16.12 23.89 -11.07
C GLU A 105 -15.79 22.50 -11.63
N HIS A 106 -15.84 21.45 -10.81
CA HIS A 106 -15.50 20.08 -11.18
C HIS A 106 -16.66 19.13 -10.88
N LYS A 107 -17.67 19.16 -11.75
CA LYS A 107 -18.92 18.42 -11.56
C LYS A 107 -18.75 16.90 -11.42
N ASN A 108 -17.63 16.34 -11.87
CA ASN A 108 -17.39 14.89 -11.92
C ASN A 108 -16.51 14.39 -10.77
N ILE A 109 -16.01 15.29 -9.92
CA ILE A 109 -15.04 14.97 -8.87
C ILE A 109 -15.64 15.34 -7.52
N ALA A 110 -15.43 14.48 -6.53
CA ALA A 110 -15.59 14.78 -5.13
C ALA A 110 -14.23 14.73 -4.43
N LYS A 111 -14.06 15.53 -3.37
CA LYS A 111 -12.89 15.43 -2.49
C LYS A 111 -13.33 15.26 -1.03
N TYR A 112 -12.64 14.38 -0.31
CA TYR A 112 -12.90 14.12 1.10
C TYR A 112 -11.65 14.43 1.95
N PRO A 113 -11.74 15.26 3.01
CA PRO A 113 -10.60 15.58 3.85
C PRO A 113 -10.23 14.40 4.77
N LEU A 114 -8.95 14.01 4.77
CA LEU A 114 -8.42 12.93 5.63
C LEU A 114 -7.44 13.44 6.70
N HIS A 115 -6.63 14.46 6.39
CA HIS A 115 -5.59 15.02 7.29
C HIS A 115 -4.75 13.97 8.05
N ARG A 116 -4.29 12.91 7.35
CA ARG A 116 -3.53 11.81 7.97
C ARG A 116 -2.03 11.95 7.77
N HIS A 117 -1.30 11.64 8.84
CA HIS A 117 0.16 11.68 8.89
C HIS A 117 0.71 10.35 9.40
N LYS A 118 1.55 9.68 8.59
CA LYS A 118 2.30 8.50 9.03
C LYS A 118 3.76 8.64 8.63
N GLY A 119 4.60 9.00 9.60
CA GLY A 119 5.99 9.38 9.35
C GLY A 119 6.05 10.55 8.36
N GLN A 120 6.81 10.39 7.27
CA GLN A 120 6.94 11.41 6.23
C GLN A 120 5.79 11.43 5.20
N LYS A 121 4.85 10.48 5.26
CA LYS A 121 3.76 10.35 4.29
C LYS A 121 2.49 11.03 4.82
N LYS A 122 1.96 11.96 4.04
CA LYS A 122 0.77 12.75 4.38
C LYS A 122 -0.33 12.49 3.35
N ALA A 123 -1.57 12.32 3.81
CA ALA A 123 -2.76 12.21 2.98
C ALA A 123 -3.74 13.29 3.44
N PHE A 124 -3.90 14.33 2.62
CA PHE A 124 -4.75 15.48 2.97
C PHE A 124 -6.17 15.30 2.47
N TYR A 125 -6.31 14.84 1.22
CA TYR A 125 -7.59 14.61 0.57
C TYR A 125 -7.62 13.26 -0.15
N ALA A 126 -8.79 12.63 -0.17
CA ALA A 126 -9.15 11.59 -1.13
C ALA A 126 -9.89 12.25 -2.30
N TYR A 127 -9.39 12.08 -3.52
CA TYR A 127 -10.11 12.49 -4.73
C TYR A 127 -10.83 11.28 -5.32
N LEU A 128 -12.10 11.42 -5.62
CA LEU A 128 -12.97 10.34 -6.07
C LEU A 128 -13.91 10.84 -7.18
N PRO A 129 -14.39 9.96 -8.08
CA PRO A 129 -15.53 10.28 -8.92
C PRO A 129 -16.73 10.66 -8.07
N ARG A 130 -17.44 11.71 -8.48
CA ARG A 130 -18.58 12.22 -7.74
C ARG A 130 -19.66 11.17 -7.53
N ASP A 131 -19.99 10.43 -8.59
CA ASP A 131 -21.06 9.43 -8.53
C ASP A 131 -20.72 8.35 -7.52
N PHE A 132 -19.50 7.79 -7.60
CA PHE A 132 -18.99 6.83 -6.63
C PHE A 132 -19.03 7.34 -5.19
N ALA A 133 -18.58 8.58 -4.96
CA ALA A 133 -18.55 9.17 -3.62
C ALA A 133 -19.95 9.40 -3.03
N LEU A 134 -20.98 9.53 -3.87
CA LEU A 134 -22.37 9.73 -3.44
C LEU A 134 -23.16 8.43 -3.33
N SER A 135 -22.85 7.41 -4.14
CA SER A 135 -23.64 6.19 -4.22
C SER A 135 -23.03 4.98 -3.51
N GLU A 136 -21.70 4.85 -3.48
CA GLU A 136 -21.00 3.66 -3.00
C GLU A 136 -20.14 3.90 -1.75
N LEU A 137 -19.83 5.17 -1.45
CA LEU A 137 -19.04 5.51 -0.27
C LEU A 137 -19.95 5.65 0.95
N GLU A 138 -19.75 4.78 1.93
CA GLU A 138 -20.51 4.75 3.18
C GLU A 138 -19.61 4.45 4.38
N GLN A 139 -20.12 4.74 5.59
CA GLN A 139 -19.37 4.47 6.81
C GLN A 139 -19.43 2.99 7.16
N LEU A 140 -18.28 2.32 7.21
CA LEU A 140 -18.17 0.89 7.49
C LEU A 140 -17.08 0.60 8.51
N PRO A 141 -17.35 -0.21 9.56
CA PRO A 141 -16.35 -0.63 10.53
C PRO A 141 -15.43 -1.69 9.91
N LEU A 142 -14.34 -1.24 9.29
CA LEU A 142 -13.39 -2.08 8.56
C LEU A 142 -12.11 -2.30 9.37
N ASP A 143 -11.73 -3.58 9.54
CA ASP A 143 -10.40 -3.95 10.01
C ASP A 143 -9.38 -3.98 8.87
N TYR A 144 -8.22 -3.34 9.09
CA TYR A 144 -7.18 -3.22 8.07
C TYR A 144 -6.59 -4.57 7.66
N GLU A 145 -6.33 -5.48 8.60
CA GLU A 145 -5.70 -6.76 8.28
C GLU A 145 -6.69 -7.69 7.56
N HIS A 146 -7.96 -7.68 7.94
CA HIS A 146 -9.03 -8.38 7.24
C HIS A 146 -9.14 -7.94 5.78
N VAL A 147 -9.28 -6.62 5.55
CA VAL A 147 -9.38 -6.06 4.20
C VAL A 147 -8.11 -6.35 3.38
N LYS A 148 -6.93 -6.18 3.96
CA LYS A 148 -5.65 -6.48 3.30
C LYS A 148 -5.53 -7.93 2.88
N ASN A 149 -6.05 -8.87 3.67
CA ASN A 149 -6.02 -10.29 3.33
C ASN A 149 -7.02 -10.63 2.22
N ARG A 150 -8.20 -10.01 2.23
CA ARG A 150 -9.25 -10.25 1.20
C ARG A 150 -8.99 -9.54 -0.12
N LEU A 151 -8.31 -8.39 -0.11
CA LEU A 151 -7.89 -7.65 -1.31
C LEU A 151 -6.64 -8.22 -2.00
N ARG A 152 -6.13 -9.36 -1.53
CA ARG A 152 -5.08 -10.09 -2.24
C ARG A 152 -5.71 -10.87 -3.37
N VAL A 153 -5.91 -10.23 -4.52
CA VAL A 153 -6.01 -11.01 -5.77
C VAL A 153 -4.65 -11.67 -5.95
N LYS A 154 -4.59 -12.98 -5.71
CA LYS A 154 -3.52 -13.80 -6.29
C LYS A 154 -3.79 -13.84 -7.78
N LEU A 155 -3.41 -12.78 -8.48
CA LEU A 155 -3.12 -12.88 -9.90
C LEU A 155 -1.97 -13.88 -9.95
N ARG A 156 -2.27 -15.19 -10.04
CA ARG A 156 -1.28 -16.16 -10.49
C ARG A 156 -0.75 -15.52 -11.75
N ALA A 157 0.54 -15.20 -11.74
CA ALA A 157 1.19 -14.57 -12.87
C ALA A 157 0.65 -15.27 -14.11
N VAL A 158 0.03 -14.48 -14.98
CA VAL A 158 -0.19 -14.81 -16.38
C VAL A 158 1.20 -15.17 -16.89
N ARG A 159 1.63 -16.42 -16.66
CA ARG A 159 2.67 -17.05 -17.44
C ARG A 159 2.01 -17.11 -18.80
N ASN A 160 2.63 -16.45 -19.78
CA ASN A 160 2.21 -16.45 -21.17
C ASN A 160 2.08 -17.88 -21.68
N THR A 161 0.93 -18.49 -21.44
CA THR A 161 0.48 -19.73 -22.05
C THR A 161 -1.00 -19.53 -22.24
N GLU A 162 -1.38 -19.51 -23.52
CA GLU A 162 -2.74 -19.46 -24.00
C GLU A 162 -3.63 -20.41 -23.18
N LYS A 163 -4.70 -19.84 -22.62
CA LYS A 163 -5.93 -20.48 -22.10
C LYS A 163 -6.24 -20.08 -20.66
N SER A 164 -7.42 -19.50 -20.55
CA SER A 164 -8.31 -19.43 -19.39
C SER A 164 -7.92 -18.51 -18.24
N VAL A 165 -8.70 -17.43 -18.10
CA VAL A 165 -8.93 -16.76 -16.83
C VAL A 165 -9.70 -17.75 -15.95
N GLN A 166 -9.00 -18.54 -15.13
CA GLN A 166 -9.63 -19.33 -14.09
C GLN A 166 -9.52 -18.58 -12.76
N PHE A 167 -10.62 -17.97 -12.34
CA PHE A 167 -10.80 -17.47 -10.98
C PHE A 167 -10.98 -18.67 -10.05
N SER A 168 -9.99 -18.96 -9.20
CA SER A 168 -10.14 -20.00 -8.19
C SER A 168 -11.05 -19.49 -7.07
N ALA A 169 -12.33 -19.85 -7.13
CA ALA A 169 -13.27 -19.77 -6.01
C ALA A 169 -12.94 -20.86 -4.98
N SER A 170 -11.83 -20.72 -4.26
CA SER A 170 -11.49 -21.60 -3.12
C SER A 170 -10.47 -20.93 -2.22
N ALA A 171 -10.97 -20.22 -1.22
CA ALA A 171 -10.31 -20.03 0.07
C ALA A 171 -11.41 -19.61 1.04
N VAL A 172 -12.07 -20.63 1.60
CA VAL A 172 -12.73 -20.54 2.91
C VAL A 172 -11.67 -20.19 3.95
#